data_AF-A0A0V0GFF8-F1
#
_entry.id   AF-A0A0V0GFF8-F1
#
_cell.length_a   1.000
_cell.length_b   1.000
_cell.length_c   1.000
_cell.angle_alpha   90.00
_cell.angle_beta   90.00
_cell.angle_gamma   90.00
#
_symmetry.space_group_name_H-M   'P 1'
#
loop_
_entity.id
_entity.type
_entity.pdbx_description
1 polymer ?
#
loop_
_entity_poly.entity_id
_entity_poly.type
_entity_poly.pdbx_seq_one_letter_code
_entity_poly.pdbx_strand_id
1 'polypeptide(L)' 'MASNEMTEVTGISEINPNALICDFVFDPCGYSMNGIDGDRYSTIHVTPEDGFSYASYECVGSIYDDPNDII' A
#
# COMPACT_ATOMS: atom_id res chain seq x y z
N MET A 1 -17.34 -3.82 -0.37
CA MET A 1 -16.17 -4.69 -0.20
C MET A 1 -15.54 -4.36 1.13
N ALA A 2 -15.05 -5.36 1.85
CA ALA A 2 -14.25 -5.11 3.05
C ALA A 2 -12.86 -4.58 2.64
N SER A 3 -12.16 -3.91 3.54
CA SER A 3 -10.85 -3.31 3.22
C SER A 3 -9.81 -4.37 2.85
N ASN A 4 -9.74 -5.46 3.61
CA ASN A 4 -8.88 -6.61 3.34
C ASN A 4 -9.16 -7.22 1.95
N GLU A 5 -10.42 -7.31 1.55
CA GLU A 5 -10.79 -7.81 0.22
C GLU A 5 -10.26 -6.90 -0.89
N MET A 6 -10.33 -5.57 -0.73
CA MET A 6 -9.74 -4.63 -1.70
C MET A 6 -8.24 -4.80 -1.83
N THR A 7 -7.53 -4.95 -0.70
CA THR A 7 -6.08 -5.19 -0.68
C THR A 7 -5.71 -6.44 -1.48
N GLU A 8 -6.43 -7.55 -1.30
CA GLU A 8 -6.17 -8.81 -1.99
C GLU A 8 -6.51 -8.74 -3.48
N VAL A 9 -7.71 -8.28 -3.86
CA VAL A 9 -8.14 -8.31 -5.27
C VAL A 9 -7.38 -7.34 -6.17
N THR A 10 -6.84 -6.26 -5.58
CA THR A 10 -6.01 -5.28 -6.31
C THR A 10 -4.55 -5.68 -6.39
N GLY A 11 -4.13 -6.73 -5.66
CA GLY A 11 -2.74 -7.18 -5.60
C GLY A 11 -1.83 -6.29 -4.75
N ILE A 12 -2.39 -5.43 -3.90
CA ILE A 12 -1.59 -4.60 -2.98
C ILE A 12 -0.82 -5.46 -1.99
N SER A 13 -1.38 -6.60 -1.57
CA SER A 13 -0.70 -7.60 -0.74
C SER A 13 0.59 -8.15 -1.38
N GLU A 14 0.71 -8.11 -2.70
CA GLU A 14 1.85 -8.66 -3.43
C GLU A 14 3.01 -7.67 -3.59
N ILE A 15 2.82 -6.38 -3.26
CA ILE A 15 3.90 -5.36 -3.32
C ILE A 15 5.01 -5.70 -2.32
N ASN A 16 4.62 -6.07 -1.10
CA ASN A 16 5.51 -6.68 -0.12
C ASN A 16 4.72 -7.77 0.63
N PRO A 17 4.88 -9.05 0.24
CA PRO A 17 4.15 -10.17 0.83
C PRO A 17 4.39 -10.37 2.33
N ASN A 18 5.47 -9.80 2.88
CA ASN A 18 5.80 -9.90 4.30
C ASN A 18 5.23 -8.74 5.13
N ALA A 19 4.69 -7.70 4.48
CA ALA A 19 4.20 -6.53 5.18
C ALA A 19 2.92 -6.84 5.97
N LEU A 20 2.90 -6.39 7.23
CA LEU A 20 1.67 -6.26 7.99
C LEU A 20 0.89 -5.06 7.45
N ILE A 21 -0.25 -5.32 6.83
CA ILE A 21 -1.10 -4.31 6.22
C ILE A 21 -2.21 -3.88 7.18
N CYS A 22 -2.35 -2.57 7.35
CA CYS A 22 -3.50 -1.92 7.97
C CYS A 22 -4.20 -1.08 6.90
N ASP A 23 -5.37 -1.51 6.45
CA ASP A 23 -6.11 -0.90 5.36
C ASP A 23 -7.42 -0.26 5.82
N PHE A 24 -7.93 0.65 4.99
CA PHE A 24 -9.16 1.37 5.24
C PHE A 24 -9.86 1.73 3.92
N VAL A 25 -11.17 1.54 3.88
CA VAL A 25 -12.03 1.91 2.76
C VAL A 25 -12.91 3.08 3.19
N PHE A 26 -12.88 4.14 2.39
CA PHE A 26 -13.67 5.34 2.64
C PHE A 26 -15.05 5.25 1.98
N ASP A 27 -16.03 5.93 2.57
CA ASP A 27 -17.37 6.12 2.03
C ASP A 27 -17.51 7.58 1.53
N PRO A 28 -17.98 7.83 0.30
CA PRO A 28 -18.57 6.89 -0.66
C PRO A 28 -17.55 6.08 -1.50
N CYS A 29 -16.31 6.53 -1.58
CA CYS A 29 -15.22 5.83 -2.25
C CYS A 29 -13.86 6.28 -1.70
N GLY A 30 -12.82 5.51 -2.01
CA GLY A 30 -11.45 5.77 -1.58
C GLY A 30 -10.86 4.59 -0.83
N TYR A 31 -9.53 4.48 -0.88
CA TYR A 31 -8.78 3.45 -0.20
C TYR A 31 -7.48 4.03 0.34
N SER A 32 -7.07 3.61 1.53
CA SER A 32 -5.74 3.86 2.05
C SER A 32 -5.23 2.65 2.81
N MET A 33 -3.92 2.46 2.80
CA MET A 33 -3.28 1.48 3.67
C MET A 33 -1.92 1.94 4.11
N ASN A 34 -1.47 1.38 5.23
CA ASN A 34 -0.09 1.42 5.67
C ASN A 34 0.43 -0.02 5.74
N GLY A 35 1.64 -0.25 5.26
CA GLY A 35 2.39 -1.50 5.37
C GLY A 35 3.62 -1.32 6.25
N ILE A 36 3.88 -2.30 7.13
CA ILE A 36 5.10 -2.37 7.94
C ILE A 36 5.75 -3.74 7.76
N ASP A 37 7.04 -3.77 7.43
CA ASP A 37 7.88 -4.97 7.36
C ASP A 37 9.24 -4.67 8.00
N GLY A 38 9.39 -4.98 9.28
CA GLY A 38 10.60 -4.62 10.04
C GLY A 38 10.78 -3.11 10.16
N ASP A 39 11.89 -2.59 9.63
CA ASP A 39 12.19 -1.15 9.53
C ASP A 39 11.73 -0.54 8.20
N ARG A 40 11.12 -1.33 7.31
CA ARG A 40 10.52 -0.85 6.07
C ARG A 40 9.08 -0.39 6.31
N TYR A 41 8.71 0.69 5.66
CA TYR A 41 7.37 1.27 5.70
C TYR A 41 6.85 1.48 4.28
N SER A 42 5.55 1.32 4.08
CA SER A 42 4.86 1.79 2.88
C SER A 42 3.49 2.36 3.19
N THR A 43 2.99 3.25 2.33
CA THR A 43 1.62 3.75 2.39
C THR A 43 1.07 4.00 1.00
N ILE A 44 -0.22 3.72 0.84
CA ILE A 44 -0.98 3.96 -0.38
C ILE A 44 -2.18 4.83 -0.04
N HIS A 45 -2.48 5.79 -0.91
CA HIS A 45 -3.73 6.56 -0.88
C HIS A 45 -4.33 6.60 -2.28
N VAL A 46 -5.59 6.22 -2.43
CA VAL A 46 -6.31 6.16 -3.70
C VAL A 46 -7.59 7.00 -3.63
N THR A 47 -7.71 7.90 -4.60
CA THR A 47 -8.89 8.72 -4.92
C THR A 47 -9.42 8.23 -6.27
N PRO A 48 -10.39 7.29 -6.31
CA PRO A 48 -10.79 6.58 -7.52
C PRO A 48 -11.76 7.35 -8.44
N GLU A 49 -12.15 8.56 -8.09
CA GLU A 49 -13.16 9.35 -8.79
C GLU A 49 -12.84 9.55 -10.28
N ASP A 50 -13.82 9.26 -11.14
CA ASP A 50 -13.66 9.38 -12.60
C ASP A 50 -13.38 10.83 -13.02
N GLY A 51 -12.46 11.01 -13.97
CA GLY A 51 -11.98 12.32 -14.42
C GLY A 51 -10.99 13.04 -13.50
N PHE A 52 -10.79 12.56 -12.26
CA PHE A 52 -9.85 13.13 -11.29
C PHE A 52 -9.10 12.05 -10.49
N SER A 53 -8.99 10.86 -11.06
CA SER A 53 -8.44 9.70 -10.37
C SER A 53 -6.98 9.93 -9.98
N TYR A 54 -6.62 9.60 -8.75
CA TYR A 54 -5.26 9.73 -8.21
C TYR A 54 -4.91 8.54 -7.32
N ALA A 55 -3.65 8.13 -7.37
CA ALA A 55 -3.08 7.19 -6.42
C ALA A 55 -1.64 7.60 -6.07
N SER A 56 -1.26 7.48 -4.81
CA SER A 56 0.12 7.62 -4.35
C SER A 56 0.63 6.34 -3.73
N TYR A 57 1.94 6.12 -3.86
CA TYR A 57 2.69 5.11 -3.14
C TYR A 57 3.94 5.77 -2.58
N GLU A 58 4.15 5.64 -1.28
CA GLU A 58 5.37 6.06 -0.60
C GLU A 58 5.95 4.85 0.12
N CYS A 59 7.27 4.70 0.10
CA CYS A 59 7.95 3.68 0.88
C CYS A 59 9.30 4.17 1.42
N VAL A 60 9.69 3.57 2.54
CA VAL A 60 11.02 3.72 3.16
C VAL A 60 11.62 2.33 3.23
N GLY A 61 12.77 2.15 2.55
CA GLY A 61 13.56 0.91 2.61
C GLY A 61 14.33 0.77 3.92
N SER A 62 14.97 -0.38 4.12
CA SER A 62 15.82 -0.59 5.29
C SER A 62 17.15 0.12 5.09
N ILE A 63 17.70 0.69 6.16
CA ILE A 63 19.09 1.18 6.16
C ILE A 63 20.11 0.05 6.21
N TYR A 64 19.64 -1.19 6.43
CA TYR A 64 20.42 -2.42 6.39
C TYR A 64 20.25 -3.18 5.07
N ASP A 65 19.42 -2.68 4.15
CA ASP A 65 19.32 -3.26 2.81
C ASP A 65 20.69 -3.16 2.12
N ASP A 66 21.11 -4.27 1.50
CA ASP A 66 22.27 -4.25 0.62
C ASP A 66 21.98 -3.21 -0.48
N PRO A 67 22.90 -2.27 -0.78
CA PRO A 67 22.69 -1.30 -1.86
C PRO A 67 22.44 -1.95 -3.25
N ASN A 68 22.64 -3.26 -3.38
CA ASN A 68 22.30 -4.04 -4.58
C ASN A 68 20.88 -4.65 -4.55
N ASP A 69 20.15 -4.61 -3.43
CA ASP A 69 18.76 -5.09 -3.29
C ASP A 69 17.70 -4.03 -3.68
N ILE A 70 18.13 -2.82 -4.04
CA ILE A 70 17.26 -1.78 -4.59
C ILE A 70 17.14 -1.93 -6.11
N ILE A 71 16.67 -3.09 -6.61
CA ILE A 71 16.11 -3.26 -7.97
C ILE A 71 15.03 -4.34 -7.95
#